data_AF-A0A2V6EMQ7-F1
#
_entry.id   AF-A0A2V6EMQ7-F1
#
_cell.length_a   1.000
_cell.length_b   1.000
_cell.length_c   1.000
_cell.angle_alpha   90.00
_cell.angle_beta   90.00
_cell.angle_gamma   90.00
#
_symmetry.space_group_name_H-M   'P 1'
#
loop_
_entity.id
_entity.type
_entity.pdbx_description
1 polymer ?
#
loop_
_entity_poly.entity_id
_entity_poly.type
_entity_poly.pdbx_seq_one_letter_code
_entity_poly.pdbx_strand_id
1 'polypeptide(L)'
;MFSGPKSRRRCASLALAAGLSLKVAAAQQTAPAPDETIAVPITVRASNSAAQIASDEFLTGFITVAVRFEGPEFASCVATAVTLRPDLAAKIVVSALNISWINGQPPQQTLSCSAISQIVKAAVRAAPKNASVIVKAAIKSEPRMRDCIIAAAIAAAPDQEALIRAAVGEVTPMSMLAWWNAGRFNPADNLPLSDVNSPEQPPAGP
;
A
#
# COMPACT_ATOMS: atom_id res chain seq x y z
N MET A 1 -22.12 -87.91 0.38
CA MET A 1 -20.82 -88.00 1.09
C MET A 1 -20.43 -86.61 1.56
N PHE A 2 -19.97 -86.52 2.81
CA PHE A 2 -19.80 -85.33 3.63
C PHE A 2 -18.73 -84.35 3.09
N SER A 3 -19.01 -83.04 3.15
CA SER A 3 -18.24 -82.06 3.94
C SER A 3 -18.68 -80.63 3.68
N GLY A 4 -19.24 -79.98 4.71
CA GLY A 4 -19.13 -78.52 4.90
C GLY A 4 -17.83 -78.18 5.67
N PRO A 5 -17.78 -77.06 6.40
CA PRO A 5 -17.68 -75.71 5.87
C PRO A 5 -16.50 -74.94 6.51
N LYS A 6 -16.09 -73.80 5.95
CA LYS A 6 -15.39 -72.75 6.73
C LYS A 6 -16.00 -71.37 6.52
N SER A 7 -16.71 -70.97 7.56
CA SER A 7 -17.19 -69.62 7.84
C SER A 7 -16.05 -68.63 8.08
N ARG A 8 -16.30 -67.34 7.81
CA ARG A 8 -16.22 -66.22 8.77
C ARG A 8 -16.88 -65.01 8.09
N ARG A 9 -18.07 -64.55 8.53
CA ARG A 9 -18.33 -63.59 9.64
C ARG A 9 -17.56 -62.28 9.39
N ARG A 10 -18.16 -61.10 9.22
CA ARG A 10 -19.27 -60.44 9.95
C ARG A 10 -19.70 -59.20 9.12
N CYS A 11 -20.99 -58.93 8.94
CA CYS A 11 -21.78 -57.92 9.68
C CYS A 11 -21.24 -56.48 9.49
N ALA A 12 -22.02 -55.44 9.20
CA ALA A 12 -23.46 -55.26 9.19
C ALA A 12 -23.78 -53.82 8.72
N SER A 13 -24.93 -53.66 8.04
CA SER A 13 -25.91 -52.57 8.17
C SER A 13 -25.63 -51.14 7.64
N LEU A 14 -26.54 -50.69 6.74
CA LEU A 14 -27.47 -49.53 6.84
C LEU A 14 -26.90 -48.16 7.32
N ALA A 15 -27.24 -46.98 6.80
CA ALA A 15 -28.49 -46.46 6.23
C ALA A 15 -28.32 -45.03 5.68
N LEU A 16 -29.30 -44.62 4.85
CA LEU A 16 -30.06 -43.34 4.83
C LEU A 16 -29.40 -41.96 4.54
N ALA A 17 -30.20 -41.19 3.82
CA ALA A 17 -29.96 -39.95 3.09
C ALA A 17 -29.83 -38.67 3.95
N ALA A 18 -29.24 -37.63 3.36
CA ALA A 18 -29.56 -36.23 3.66
C ALA A 18 -29.20 -35.31 2.47
N GLY A 19 -30.16 -34.50 2.03
CA GLY A 19 -29.98 -33.52 0.96
C GLY A 19 -29.06 -32.36 1.38
N LEU A 20 -28.11 -32.00 0.52
CA LEU A 20 -27.27 -30.83 0.71
C LEU A 20 -27.99 -29.57 0.19
N SER A 21 -28.44 -28.74 1.13
CA SER A 21 -28.70 -27.33 0.87
C SER A 21 -27.37 -26.58 0.83
N LEU A 22 -26.96 -26.11 -0.34
CA LEU A 22 -25.75 -25.30 -0.52
C LEU A 22 -26.01 -23.87 0.00
N LYS A 23 -25.74 -23.62 1.28
CA LYS A 23 -25.63 -22.25 1.78
C LYS A 23 -24.30 -21.67 1.29
N VAL A 24 -24.37 -20.79 0.29
CA VAL A 24 -23.24 -19.94 -0.09
C VAL A 24 -22.93 -19.03 1.11
N ALA A 25 -21.94 -19.42 1.89
CA ALA A 25 -21.31 -18.51 2.84
C ALA A 25 -20.55 -17.48 2.00
N ALA A 26 -21.00 -16.22 2.05
CA ALA A 26 -20.17 -15.12 1.64
C ALA A 26 -18.89 -15.19 2.48
N ALA A 27 -17.80 -15.64 1.87
CA ALA A 27 -16.49 -15.59 2.49
C ALA A 27 -16.16 -14.10 2.66
N GLN A 28 -16.44 -13.56 3.84
CA GLN A 28 -15.87 -12.32 4.29
C GLN A 28 -14.35 -12.56 4.28
N GLN A 29 -13.68 -12.07 3.23
CA GLN A 29 -12.24 -11.96 3.21
C GLN A 29 -11.88 -10.99 4.33
N THR A 30 -11.68 -11.52 5.54
CA THR A 30 -11.01 -10.81 6.60
C THR A 30 -9.67 -10.38 6.03
N ALA A 31 -9.43 -9.07 5.98
CA ALA A 31 -8.14 -8.54 5.55
C ALA A 31 -7.05 -9.26 6.36
N PRO A 32 -5.97 -9.74 5.72
CA PRO A 32 -4.90 -10.41 6.43
C PRO A 32 -4.40 -9.48 7.54
N ALA A 33 -4.23 -10.04 8.74
CA ALA A 33 -3.70 -9.28 9.87
C ALA A 33 -2.32 -8.70 9.47
N PRO A 34 -2.03 -7.44 9.86
CA PRO A 34 -0.76 -6.81 9.53
C PRO A 34 0.41 -7.62 10.10
N ASP A 35 1.47 -7.83 9.30
CA ASP A 35 2.68 -8.52 9.75
C ASP A 35 3.34 -7.72 10.88
N GLU A 36 3.40 -8.31 12.08
CA GLU A 36 3.94 -7.64 13.28
C GLU A 36 5.40 -7.21 13.14
N THR A 37 6.20 -7.95 12.34
CA THR A 37 7.60 -7.63 12.05
C THR A 37 7.72 -6.27 11.34
N ILE A 38 6.70 -5.91 10.56
CA ILE A 38 6.61 -4.65 9.82
C ILE A 38 5.79 -3.62 10.62
N ALA A 39 4.70 -4.04 11.24
CA ALA A 39 3.73 -3.17 11.91
C ALA A 39 4.30 -2.51 13.18
N VAL A 40 5.09 -3.24 13.97
CA VAL A 40 5.65 -2.72 15.22
C VAL A 40 6.63 -1.57 14.94
N PRO A 41 7.65 -1.70 14.08
CA PRO A 41 8.56 -0.59 13.76
C PRO A 41 7.87 0.67 13.20
N ILE A 42 6.74 0.53 12.49
CA ILE A 42 5.99 1.68 11.95
C ILE A 42 5.25 2.43 13.06
N THR A 43 4.68 1.71 14.03
CA THR A 43 3.75 2.29 15.02
C THR A 43 4.42 2.73 16.31
N VAL A 44 5.58 2.17 16.67
CA VAL A 44 6.32 2.48 17.92
C VAL A 44 6.49 3.98 18.14
N ARG A 45 6.77 4.74 17.09
CA ARG A 45 6.97 6.18 17.19
C ARG A 45 5.67 6.94 17.49
N ALA A 46 4.58 6.57 16.82
CA ALA A 46 3.30 7.28 16.88
C ALA A 46 2.52 7.06 18.19
N SER A 47 2.80 5.98 18.92
CA SER A 47 2.02 5.56 20.09
C SER A 47 2.00 6.54 21.28
N ASN A 48 2.90 7.52 21.32
CA ASN A 48 3.07 8.43 22.45
C ASN A 48 2.68 9.90 22.14
N SER A 49 2.01 10.15 21.02
CA SER A 49 1.87 11.51 20.47
C SER A 49 0.42 11.97 20.30
N ALA A 50 0.22 13.28 20.32
CA ALA A 50 -1.07 13.91 19.97
C ALA A 50 -1.47 13.56 18.52
N ALA A 51 -2.76 13.46 18.20
CA ALA A 51 -3.26 12.85 16.95
C ALA A 51 -2.58 13.32 15.64
N GLN A 52 -2.30 14.62 15.50
CA GLN A 52 -1.61 15.15 14.32
C GLN A 52 -0.13 14.73 14.31
N ILE A 53 0.55 14.88 15.45
CA ILE A 53 1.95 14.45 15.65
C ILE A 53 2.07 12.94 15.44
N ALA A 54 1.13 12.16 15.97
CA ALA A 54 1.06 10.72 15.77
C ALA A 54 0.89 10.32 14.29
N SER A 55 0.25 11.16 13.47
CA SER A 55 0.12 10.92 12.03
C SER A 55 1.45 11.15 11.30
N ASP A 56 2.16 12.22 11.65
CA ASP A 56 3.46 12.56 11.04
C ASP A 56 4.56 11.59 11.51
N GLU A 57 4.52 11.18 12.78
CA GLU A 57 5.42 10.16 13.33
C GLU A 57 5.14 8.77 12.74
N PHE A 58 3.88 8.42 12.49
CA PHE A 58 3.51 7.20 11.79
C PHE A 58 4.08 7.20 10.37
N LEU A 59 3.91 8.30 9.61
CA LEU A 59 4.47 8.42 8.26
C LEU A 59 6.00 8.35 8.28
N THR A 60 6.65 8.95 9.27
CA THR A 60 8.10 8.88 9.42
C THR A 60 8.57 7.46 9.75
N GLY A 61 7.85 6.75 10.63
CA GLY A 61 8.10 5.34 10.93
C GLY A 61 7.94 4.47 9.69
N PHE A 62 6.84 4.66 8.95
CA PHE A 62 6.61 4.00 7.67
C PHE A 62 7.76 4.24 6.69
N ILE A 63 8.14 5.49 6.42
CA ILE A 63 9.22 5.81 5.47
C ILE A 63 10.53 5.14 5.90
N THR A 64 10.90 5.23 7.18
CA THR A 64 12.14 4.65 7.73
C THR A 64 12.24 3.13 7.54
N VAL A 65 11.09 2.45 7.62
CA VAL A 65 10.98 1.00 7.43
C VAL A 65 10.94 0.66 5.94
N ALA A 66 10.11 1.39 5.18
CA ALA A 66 9.82 1.10 3.78
C ALA A 66 11.03 1.27 2.86
N VAL A 67 11.94 2.21 3.13
CA VAL A 67 13.19 2.38 2.34
C VAL A 67 14.11 1.15 2.35
N ARG A 68 13.91 0.21 3.28
CA ARG A 68 14.72 -1.02 3.43
C ARG A 68 14.21 -2.18 2.58
N PHE A 69 13.03 -2.04 2.01
CA PHE A 69 12.36 -3.11 1.28
C PHE A 69 12.29 -2.80 -0.22
N GLU A 70 12.31 -3.85 -1.02
CA GLU A 70 12.09 -3.80 -2.46
C GLU A 70 11.05 -4.85 -2.89
N GLY A 71 10.52 -4.71 -4.10
CA GLY A 71 9.65 -5.71 -4.72
C GLY A 71 8.45 -6.11 -3.84
N PRO A 72 8.17 -7.42 -3.67
CA PRO A 72 7.01 -7.90 -2.91
C PRO A 72 6.98 -7.46 -1.43
N GLU A 73 8.14 -7.40 -0.78
CA GLU A 73 8.23 -7.00 0.64
C GLU A 73 7.87 -5.52 0.83
N PHE A 74 8.25 -4.68 -0.14
CA PHE A 74 7.84 -3.28 -0.16
C PHE A 74 6.31 -3.13 -0.30
N ALA A 75 5.70 -3.92 -1.18
CA ALA A 75 4.25 -3.94 -1.34
C ALA A 75 3.53 -4.43 -0.06
N SER A 76 4.07 -5.44 0.63
CA SER A 76 3.57 -5.88 1.94
C SER A 76 3.69 -4.78 3.00
N CYS A 77 4.80 -4.03 2.99
CA CYS A 77 4.97 -2.88 3.90
C CYS A 77 3.92 -1.79 3.66
N VAL A 78 3.65 -1.45 2.40
CA VAL A 78 2.56 -0.52 2.03
C VAL A 78 1.20 -1.03 2.51
N ALA A 79 0.87 -2.29 2.24
CA ALA A 79 -0.40 -2.89 2.67
C ALA A 79 -0.56 -2.82 4.19
N THR A 80 0.48 -3.21 4.95
CA THR A 80 0.49 -3.14 6.42
C THR A 80 0.26 -1.73 6.92
N ALA A 81 0.98 -0.74 6.38
CA ALA A 81 0.80 0.66 6.78
C ALA A 81 -0.63 1.18 6.50
N VAL A 82 -1.20 0.83 5.35
CA VAL A 82 -2.56 1.24 4.98
C VAL A 82 -3.62 0.54 5.85
N THR A 83 -3.41 -0.73 6.21
CA THR A 83 -4.29 -1.45 7.15
C THR A 83 -4.28 -0.80 8.54
N LEU A 84 -3.11 -0.35 9.01
CA LEU A 84 -2.97 0.30 10.31
C LEU A 84 -3.57 1.71 10.35
N ARG A 85 -3.40 2.48 9.28
CA ARG A 85 -3.89 3.88 9.17
C ARG A 85 -4.56 4.13 7.81
N PRO A 86 -5.78 3.61 7.60
CA PRO A 86 -6.50 3.79 6.33
C PRO A 86 -6.83 5.26 6.05
N ASP A 87 -6.95 6.08 7.10
CA ASP A 87 -7.10 7.53 7.01
C ASP A 87 -5.89 8.22 6.35
N LEU A 88 -4.69 7.63 6.46
CA LEU A 88 -3.46 8.13 5.85
C LEU A 88 -3.14 7.48 4.51
N ALA A 89 -3.99 6.60 3.97
CA ALA A 89 -3.68 5.77 2.79
C ALA A 89 -3.18 6.56 1.57
N ALA A 90 -3.76 7.74 1.30
CA ALA A 90 -3.31 8.61 0.23
C ALA A 90 -1.86 9.11 0.44
N LYS A 91 -1.50 9.51 1.66
CA LYS A 91 -0.14 9.97 2.01
C LYS A 91 0.86 8.82 1.98
N ILE A 92 0.47 7.65 2.47
CA ILE A 92 1.30 6.43 2.44
C ILE A 92 1.67 6.07 0.99
N VAL A 93 0.69 6.10 0.08
CA VAL A 93 0.91 5.79 -1.34
C VAL A 93 1.85 6.81 -2.00
N VAL A 94 1.66 8.11 -1.76
CA VAL A 94 2.58 9.14 -2.28
C VAL A 94 4.00 8.93 -1.76
N SER A 95 4.16 8.66 -0.46
CA SER A 95 5.48 8.36 0.12
C SER A 95 6.09 7.10 -0.50
N ALA A 96 5.32 6.04 -0.75
CA ALA A 96 5.81 4.82 -1.37
C ALA A 96 6.26 5.03 -2.83
N LEU A 97 5.53 5.84 -3.60
CA LEU A 97 5.93 6.24 -4.95
C LEU A 97 7.24 7.04 -4.93
N ASN A 98 7.37 7.98 -3.99
CA ASN A 98 8.60 8.76 -3.81
C ASN A 98 9.80 7.88 -3.44
N ILE A 99 9.63 6.90 -2.54
CA ILE A 99 10.68 5.93 -2.20
C ILE A 99 11.10 5.13 -3.43
N SER A 100 10.13 4.69 -4.24
CA SER A 100 10.42 3.93 -5.46
C SER A 100 11.22 4.74 -6.47
N TRP A 101 11.00 6.05 -6.55
CA TRP A 101 11.80 6.96 -7.37
C TRP A 101 13.24 7.07 -6.89
N ILE A 102 13.45 7.16 -5.57
CA ILE A 102 14.79 7.25 -4.98
C ILE A 102 15.59 5.97 -5.25
N ASN A 103 14.93 4.81 -5.17
CA ASN A 103 15.56 3.51 -5.37
C ASN A 103 15.78 3.17 -6.86
N GLY A 104 15.07 3.83 -7.79
CA GLY A 104 15.23 3.66 -9.23
C GLY A 104 16.41 4.45 -9.81
N GLN A 105 17.59 3.84 -9.92
CA GLN A 105 18.70 4.37 -10.73
C GLN A 105 18.50 4.01 -12.21
N PRO A 106 18.77 4.90 -13.22
CA PRO A 106 19.28 6.28 -13.19
C PRO A 106 18.18 7.38 -13.28
N PRO A 107 18.53 8.67 -13.05
CA PRO A 107 17.61 9.82 -12.85
C PRO A 107 16.71 10.24 -14.04
N GLN A 108 16.54 9.37 -15.04
CA GLN A 108 15.69 9.60 -16.21
C GLN A 108 14.63 8.51 -16.40
N GLN A 109 14.62 7.44 -15.59
CA GLN A 109 13.59 6.41 -15.71
C GLN A 109 12.35 6.80 -14.90
N THR A 110 11.28 7.13 -15.62
CA THR A 110 9.93 7.06 -15.11
C THR A 110 9.70 5.73 -14.40
N LEU A 111 9.06 5.75 -13.23
CA LEU A 111 8.64 4.52 -12.55
C LEU A 111 7.88 3.60 -13.50
N SER A 112 8.25 2.32 -13.49
CA SER A 112 7.58 1.33 -14.33
C SER A 112 6.12 1.15 -13.90
N CYS A 113 5.25 0.84 -14.85
CA CYS A 113 3.85 0.51 -14.54
C CYS A 113 3.77 -0.67 -13.56
N SER A 114 4.68 -1.64 -13.67
CA SER A 114 4.72 -2.78 -12.74
C SER A 114 4.91 -2.33 -11.28
N ALA A 115 5.89 -1.46 -11.01
CA ALA A 115 6.17 -0.96 -9.67
C ALA A 115 4.98 -0.16 -9.11
N ILE A 116 4.42 0.76 -9.89
CA ILE A 116 3.25 1.55 -9.48
C ILE A 116 2.03 0.65 -9.25
N SER A 117 1.81 -0.32 -10.14
CA SER A 117 0.68 -1.26 -10.03
C SER A 117 0.76 -2.07 -8.74
N GLN A 118 1.95 -2.50 -8.32
CA GLN A 118 2.14 -3.23 -7.07
C GLN A 118 1.78 -2.38 -5.85
N ILE A 119 2.26 -1.13 -5.79
CA ILE A 119 1.97 -0.20 -4.68
C ILE A 119 0.47 0.11 -4.61
N VAL A 120 -0.13 0.48 -5.74
CA VAL A 120 -1.56 0.84 -5.79
C VAL A 120 -2.44 -0.36 -5.46
N LYS A 121 -2.13 -1.57 -5.99
CA LYS A 121 -2.88 -2.78 -5.66
C LYS A 121 -2.79 -3.12 -4.18
N ALA A 122 -1.60 -3.05 -3.59
CA ALA A 122 -1.39 -3.32 -2.17
C ALA A 122 -2.22 -2.38 -1.30
N ALA A 123 -2.15 -1.07 -1.55
CA ALA A 123 -2.89 -0.07 -0.80
C ALA A 123 -4.41 -0.21 -0.98
N VAL A 124 -4.90 -0.38 -2.22
CA VAL A 124 -6.34 -0.48 -2.49
C VAL A 124 -6.93 -1.77 -1.92
N ARG A 125 -6.19 -2.89 -1.94
CA ARG A 125 -6.65 -4.13 -1.28
C ARG A 125 -6.73 -3.97 0.24
N ALA A 126 -5.78 -3.24 0.84
CA ALA A 126 -5.76 -2.99 2.27
C ALA A 126 -6.88 -2.04 2.73
N ALA A 127 -7.22 -1.03 1.92
CA ALA A 127 -8.33 -0.11 2.21
C ALA A 127 -9.22 0.16 0.98
N PRO A 128 -10.10 -0.79 0.58
CA PRO A 128 -10.92 -0.65 -0.63
C PRO A 128 -11.84 0.58 -0.60
N LYS A 129 -12.36 0.94 0.58
CA LYS A 129 -13.20 2.13 0.77
C LYS A 129 -12.48 3.45 0.48
N ASN A 130 -11.14 3.43 0.51
CA ASN A 130 -10.29 4.58 0.28
C ASN A 130 -9.71 4.57 -1.16
N ALA A 131 -10.16 3.66 -2.04
CA ALA A 131 -9.62 3.53 -3.39
C ALA A 131 -9.66 4.84 -4.20
N SER A 132 -10.75 5.62 -4.09
CA SER A 132 -10.90 6.89 -4.79
C SER A 132 -9.84 7.93 -4.38
N VAL A 133 -9.58 8.09 -3.08
CA VAL A 133 -8.58 9.04 -2.57
C VAL A 133 -7.16 8.56 -2.84
N ILE A 134 -6.91 7.24 -2.78
CA ILE A 134 -5.64 6.62 -3.15
C ILE A 134 -5.33 6.91 -4.63
N VAL A 135 -6.28 6.63 -5.52
CA VAL A 135 -6.12 6.83 -6.97
C VAL A 135 -5.91 8.31 -7.30
N LYS A 136 -6.70 9.21 -6.71
CA LYS A 136 -6.51 10.67 -6.89
C LYS A 136 -5.11 11.10 -6.49
N ALA A 137 -4.61 10.67 -5.34
CA ALA A 137 -3.29 11.02 -4.85
C ALA A 137 -2.17 10.44 -5.73
N ALA A 138 -2.29 9.18 -6.12
CA ALA A 138 -1.34 8.51 -7.00
C ALA A 138 -1.27 9.19 -8.38
N ILE A 139 -2.40 9.56 -8.99
CA ILE A 139 -2.40 10.26 -10.30
C ILE A 139 -1.78 11.65 -10.19
N LYS A 140 -2.02 12.38 -9.09
CA LYS A 140 -1.37 13.66 -8.85
C LYS A 140 0.15 13.52 -8.70
N SER A 141 0.60 12.43 -8.06
CA SER A 141 2.01 12.11 -7.91
C SER A 141 2.65 11.62 -9.20
N GLU A 142 1.94 10.82 -10.01
CA GLU A 142 2.44 10.19 -11.24
C GLU A 142 1.47 10.36 -12.41
N PRO A 143 1.31 11.58 -12.96
CA PRO A 143 0.31 11.85 -14.01
C PRO A 143 0.52 11.02 -15.28
N ARG A 144 1.78 10.69 -15.60
CA ARG A 144 2.16 9.87 -16.77
C ARG A 144 1.68 8.42 -16.67
N MET A 145 1.37 7.97 -15.45
CA MET A 145 1.04 6.58 -15.14
C MET A 145 -0.44 6.41 -14.80
N ARG A 146 -1.27 7.42 -15.16
CA ARG A 146 -2.72 7.47 -14.90
C ARG A 146 -3.43 6.17 -15.25
N ASP A 147 -3.28 5.68 -16.48
CA ASP A 147 -4.01 4.49 -16.93
C ASP A 147 -3.57 3.23 -16.17
N CYS A 148 -2.27 3.13 -15.85
CA CYS A 148 -1.73 2.05 -15.04
C CYS A 148 -2.31 2.06 -13.62
N ILE A 149 -2.41 3.25 -13.00
CA ILE A 149 -2.97 3.44 -11.66
C ILE A 149 -4.45 3.05 -11.64
N ILE A 150 -5.22 3.50 -12.63
CA ILE A 150 -6.66 3.20 -12.73
C ILE A 150 -6.88 1.69 -12.89
N ALA A 151 -6.16 1.07 -13.82
CA ALA A 151 -6.25 -0.37 -14.06
C ALA A 151 -5.85 -1.19 -12.82
N ALA A 152 -4.78 -0.77 -12.13
CA ALA A 152 -4.32 -1.41 -10.90
C ALA A 152 -5.37 -1.32 -9.78
N ALA A 153 -5.99 -0.16 -9.60
CA ALA A 153 -7.00 0.06 -8.57
C ALA A 153 -8.29 -0.70 -8.85
N ILE A 154 -8.79 -0.70 -10.10
CA ILE A 154 -9.98 -1.47 -10.49
C ILE A 154 -9.72 -2.97 -10.29
N ALA A 155 -8.54 -3.47 -10.69
CA ALA A 155 -8.18 -4.87 -10.47
C ALA A 155 -8.05 -5.25 -8.98
N ALA A 156 -7.76 -4.28 -8.10
CA ALA A 156 -7.65 -4.49 -6.66
C ALA A 156 -9.01 -4.40 -5.94
N ALA A 157 -9.92 -3.56 -6.42
CA ALA A 157 -11.26 -3.39 -5.88
C ALA A 157 -12.28 -3.19 -7.02
N PRO A 158 -12.70 -4.27 -7.70
CA PRO A 158 -13.65 -4.19 -8.82
C PRO A 158 -14.97 -3.53 -8.42
N ASP A 159 -15.44 -3.79 -7.20
CA ASP A 159 -16.68 -3.22 -6.66
C ASP A 159 -16.63 -1.69 -6.49
N GLN A 160 -15.44 -1.09 -6.54
CA GLN A 160 -15.22 0.36 -6.41
C GLN A 160 -15.00 1.04 -7.77
N GLU A 161 -15.11 0.32 -8.89
CA GLU A 161 -14.79 0.85 -10.23
C GLU A 161 -15.51 2.17 -10.55
N ALA A 162 -16.81 2.25 -10.31
CA ALA A 162 -17.59 3.46 -10.60
C ALA A 162 -17.07 4.67 -9.80
N LEU A 163 -16.75 4.48 -8.52
CA LEU A 163 -16.20 5.52 -7.65
C LEU A 163 -14.78 5.91 -8.06
N ILE A 164 -13.96 4.95 -8.46
CA ILE A 164 -12.61 5.20 -8.98
C ILE A 164 -12.70 6.04 -10.27
N ARG A 165 -13.55 5.67 -11.22
CA ARG A 165 -13.72 6.41 -12.48
C ARG A 165 -14.27 7.82 -12.27
N ALA A 166 -15.25 7.99 -11.39
CA ALA A 166 -15.76 9.31 -11.01
C ALA A 166 -14.66 10.19 -10.40
N ALA A 167 -13.93 9.63 -9.44
CA ALA A 167 -12.82 10.30 -8.77
C ALA A 167 -11.72 10.77 -9.72
N VAL A 168 -11.42 9.96 -10.74
CA VAL A 168 -10.44 10.26 -11.80
C VAL A 168 -10.90 11.39 -12.71
N GLY A 169 -12.20 11.51 -12.98
CA GLY A 169 -12.78 12.60 -13.76
C GLY A 169 -12.58 13.98 -13.11
N GLU A 170 -12.51 14.03 -11.78
CA GLU A 170 -12.29 15.25 -11.01
C GLU A 170 -10.81 15.66 -10.93
N VAL A 171 -9.87 14.78 -11.32
CA VAL A 171 -8.44 15.12 -11.32
C VAL A 171 -8.13 15.95 -12.56
N THR A 172 -8.01 17.27 -12.36
CA THR A 172 -7.56 18.20 -13.39
C THR A 172 -6.19 17.75 -13.93
N PRO A 173 -6.00 17.68 -15.26
CA PRO A 173 -4.69 17.38 -15.83
C PRO A 173 -3.71 18.50 -15.42
N MET A 174 -2.70 18.14 -14.64
CA MET A 174 -1.64 19.07 -14.23
C MET A 174 -0.62 19.18 -15.37
N SER A 175 -0.12 20.39 -15.65
CA SER A 175 0.89 20.56 -16.69
C SER A 175 2.20 19.86 -16.29
N MET A 176 2.93 19.31 -17.26
CA MET A 176 4.19 18.60 -17.00
C MET A 176 5.25 19.47 -16.31
N LEU A 177 5.25 20.78 -16.59
CA LEU A 177 6.13 21.75 -15.94
C LEU A 177 5.76 21.96 -14.46
N ALA A 178 4.46 21.98 -14.14
CA ALA A 178 4.01 22.08 -12.75
C ALA A 178 4.33 20.80 -11.95
N TRP A 179 4.18 19.63 -12.57
CA TRP A 179 4.53 18.36 -11.94
C TRP A 179 6.03 18.23 -11.64
N TRP A 180 6.89 18.59 -12.60
CA TRP A 180 8.36 18.56 -12.39
C TRP A 180 8.81 19.47 -11.25
N ASN A 181 8.13 20.61 -11.06
CA ASN A 181 8.46 21.57 -10.01
C ASN A 181 7.84 21.22 -8.65
N ALA A 182 6.78 20.42 -8.61
CA ALA A 182 6.08 20.06 -7.36
C ALA A 182 6.68 18.87 -6.61
N GLY A 183 7.60 18.12 -7.23
CA GLY A 183 8.00 16.78 -6.78
C GLY A 183 9.46 16.57 -6.41
N ARG A 184 10.28 17.62 -6.27
CA ARG A 184 11.62 17.45 -5.69
C ARG A 184 11.59 17.86 -4.23
N PHE A 185 12.00 16.94 -3.36
CA PHE A 185 12.54 17.29 -2.05
C PHE A 185 13.67 18.30 -2.28
N ASN A 186 13.35 19.58 -2.27
CA ASN A 186 14.33 20.61 -2.04
C ASN A 186 14.58 20.58 -0.52
N PRO A 187 15.76 20.18 -0.05
CA PRO A 187 16.06 20.20 1.38
C PRO A 187 15.92 21.61 1.99
N ALA A 188 15.92 22.67 1.16
CA ALA A 188 15.66 24.04 1.61
C ALA A 188 14.20 24.31 2.02
N ASP A 189 13.23 23.49 1.59
CA ASP A 189 11.81 23.72 1.90
C ASP A 189 11.42 23.24 3.31
N ASN A 190 12.31 22.52 4.01
CA ASN A 190 12.10 22.01 5.38
C ASN A 190 13.05 22.64 6.40
N LEU A 191 13.82 23.66 6.02
CA LEU A 191 14.60 24.40 7.00
C LEU A 191 13.68 25.39 7.71
N PRO A 192 13.63 25.41 9.06
CA PRO A 192 13.14 26.60 9.73
C PRO A 192 13.95 27.78 9.19
N LEU A 193 13.26 28.89 8.89
CA LEU A 193 13.87 30.19 8.59
C LEU A 193 14.67 30.64 9.82
N SER A 194 15.84 30.03 9.99
CA SER A 194 16.86 30.41 10.94
C SER A 194 18.10 30.62 10.10
N ASP A 195 18.51 31.89 10.04
CA ASP A 195 19.76 32.34 9.43
C ASP A 195 20.90 31.41 9.86
N VAL A 196 21.31 30.54 8.95
CA VAL A 196 22.54 29.76 9.11
C VAL A 196 23.69 30.74 8.94
N ASN A 197 24.16 31.23 10.08
CA ASN A 197 25.45 31.90 10.21
C ASN A 197 26.52 30.93 9.68
N SER A 198 27.12 31.28 8.53
CA SER A 198 28.19 30.47 7.93
C SER A 198 29.40 30.44 8.87
N PRO A 199 30.02 29.28 9.12
CA PRO A 199 31.19 29.21 9.98
C PRO A 199 32.39 29.86 9.28
N GLU A 200 32.93 30.90 9.94
CA GLU A 200 34.27 31.47 9.79
C GLU A 200 34.86 31.52 8.37
N GLN A 201 34.66 32.66 7.68
CA GLN A 201 35.64 33.08 6.69
C GLN A 201 36.94 33.47 7.43
N PRO A 202 38.11 32.95 7.05
CA PRO A 202 39.36 33.43 7.61
C PRO A 202 39.58 34.89 7.19
N PRO A 203 40.23 35.72 8.03
CA PRO A 203 40.45 37.12 7.72
C PRO A 203 41.25 37.22 6.41
N ALA A 204 40.77 38.07 5.49
CA ALA A 204 41.55 38.46 4.33
C ALA A 204 42.83 39.13 4.85
N GLY A 205 43.96 38.46 4.66
CA GLY A 205 45.27 38.96 5.06
C GLY A 205 45.66 40.24 4.30
N PRO A 206 46.64 41.00 4.82
CA PRO A 206 47.16 42.19 4.18
C PRO A 206 47.97 41.89 2.91
#